data_AF-A0A1G1KLB5-F1
#
_entry.id   AF-A0A1G1KLB5-F1
#
_cell.length_a   1.000
_cell.length_b   1.000
_cell.length_c   1.000
_cell.angle_alpha   90.00
_cell.angle_beta   90.00
_cell.angle_gamma   90.00
#
_symmetry.space_group_name_H-M   'P 1'
#
loop_
_entity.id
_entity.type
_entity.pdbx_description
1 polymer ?
#
loop_
_entity_poly.entity_id
_entity_poly.type
_entity_poly.pdbx_seq_one_letter_code
_entity_poly.pdbx_strand_id
1 'polypeptide(L)'
;MKAAIVAVTKKGKSTAFKIKKNLPGSKVYVPALKGGLRDLVKKLFCKFEGIIFCMAAGIVVRVIASCVKNKYTDPAVVVVDEAERYAISLLSGHEGGANTLAIQAANILGAEPIVTTASESMRNIVIGIGCRRNINKEEIIKAVRLALNKTGSSMKKVRHIATIDLKRNERGLQDACRELGIPLRIISADLIKRFSGAYKRSSFVKEKVGVEGVSEPCALIAAKRPKLILPKTKVGRVTVAAVKEI
;
A
#
# COMPACT_ATOMS: atom_id res chain seq x y z
N MET A 1 -9.85 -9.92 -4.98
CA MET A 1 -10.58 -9.87 -3.71
C MET A 1 -11.87 -9.08 -3.88
N LYS A 2 -13.00 -9.63 -3.45
CA LYS A 2 -14.29 -8.93 -3.43
C LYS A 2 -14.45 -8.12 -2.14
N ALA A 3 -14.44 -6.79 -2.24
CA ALA A 3 -14.47 -5.91 -1.08
C ALA A 3 -15.76 -5.11 -0.92
N ALA A 4 -16.25 -4.94 0.31
CA ALA A 4 -17.27 -3.95 0.65
C ALA A 4 -16.61 -2.68 1.19
N ILE A 5 -17.17 -1.52 0.90
CA ILE A 5 -16.70 -0.22 1.41
C ILE A 5 -17.87 0.43 2.15
N VAL A 6 -17.73 0.64 3.45
CA VAL A 6 -18.81 1.11 4.33
C VAL A 6 -18.52 2.54 4.78
N ALA A 7 -19.49 3.42 4.63
CA ALA A 7 -19.40 4.81 5.07
C ALA A 7 -20.74 5.30 5.63
N VAL A 8 -20.67 6.20 6.62
CA VAL A 8 -21.87 6.76 7.29
C VAL A 8 -22.00 8.27 7.13
N THR A 9 -20.90 9.02 7.19
CA THR A 9 -20.91 10.49 7.05
C THR A 9 -20.79 10.93 5.58
N LYS A 10 -21.02 12.22 5.32
CA LYS A 10 -20.80 12.83 3.99
C LYS A 10 -19.33 12.72 3.55
N LYS A 11 -18.38 12.99 4.45
CA LYS A 11 -16.94 12.89 4.15
C LYS A 11 -16.52 11.44 3.91
N GLY A 12 -16.91 10.52 4.79
CA GLY A 12 -16.65 9.09 4.62
C GLY A 12 -17.21 8.52 3.31
N LYS A 13 -18.39 8.99 2.87
CA LYS A 13 -18.95 8.62 1.55
C LYS A 13 -18.06 9.07 0.40
N SER A 14 -17.55 10.30 0.45
CA SER A 14 -16.62 10.83 -0.57
C SER A 14 -15.37 9.94 -0.66
N THR A 15 -14.75 9.61 0.47
CA THR A 15 -13.61 8.69 0.56
C THR A 15 -13.97 7.31 0.00
N ALA A 16 -15.13 6.75 0.37
CA ALA A 16 -15.58 5.46 -0.12
C ALA A 16 -15.73 5.41 -1.66
N PHE A 17 -16.25 6.47 -2.27
CA PHE A 17 -16.38 6.55 -3.73
C PHE A 17 -15.03 6.70 -4.44
N LYS A 18 -14.06 7.41 -3.84
CA LYS A 18 -12.67 7.45 -4.36
C LYS A 18 -12.05 6.05 -4.39
N ILE A 19 -12.22 5.29 -3.30
CA ILE A 19 -11.74 3.90 -3.20
C ILE A 19 -12.43 3.04 -4.25
N LYS A 20 -13.78 3.08 -4.34
CA LYS A 20 -14.56 2.32 -5.32
C LYS A 20 -14.05 2.51 -6.75
N LYS A 21 -13.78 3.75 -7.15
CA LYS A 21 -13.31 4.10 -8.50
C LYS A 21 -11.99 3.41 -8.87
N ASN A 22 -11.14 3.12 -7.88
CA ASN A 22 -9.78 2.61 -8.10
C ASN A 22 -9.54 1.21 -7.50
N LEU A 23 -10.57 0.57 -6.95
CA LEU A 23 -10.52 -0.79 -6.41
C LEU A 23 -11.57 -1.66 -7.14
N PRO A 24 -11.22 -2.26 -8.28
CA PRO A 24 -12.13 -3.07 -9.08
C PRO A 24 -12.79 -4.19 -8.27
N GLY A 25 -14.07 -4.44 -8.54
CA GLY A 25 -14.87 -5.47 -7.83
C GLY A 25 -15.38 -5.05 -6.44
N SER A 26 -15.05 -3.84 -5.98
CA SER A 26 -15.57 -3.33 -4.70
C SER A 26 -16.98 -2.73 -4.83
N LYS A 27 -17.74 -2.74 -3.73
CA LYS A 27 -19.10 -2.17 -3.64
C LYS A 27 -19.24 -1.25 -2.44
N VAL A 28 -19.85 -0.07 -2.64
CA VAL A 28 -20.09 0.91 -1.57
C VAL A 28 -21.42 0.63 -0.90
N TYR A 29 -21.44 0.65 0.43
CA TYR A 29 -22.61 0.48 1.26
C TYR A 29 -22.76 1.65 2.24
N VAL A 30 -23.97 2.19 2.29
CA VAL A 30 -24.35 3.27 3.19
C VAL A 30 -25.60 2.80 3.95
N PRO A 31 -25.56 2.68 5.29
CA PRO A 31 -26.73 2.27 6.04
C PRO A 31 -27.81 3.37 6.04
N ALA A 32 -29.07 2.98 6.04
CA ALA A 32 -30.21 3.89 6.21
C ALA A 32 -30.37 4.24 7.70
N LEU A 33 -30.07 5.50 8.05
CA LEU A 33 -30.28 6.13 9.37
C LEU A 33 -29.69 5.40 10.60
N LYS A 34 -29.86 5.98 11.80
CA LYS A 34 -29.26 5.50 13.07
C LYS A 34 -29.70 4.07 13.38
N GLY A 35 -28.73 3.19 13.67
CA GLY A 35 -28.97 1.78 14.05
C GLY A 35 -28.63 0.75 12.96
N GLY A 36 -28.79 1.09 11.69
CA GLY A 36 -28.66 0.13 10.57
C GLY A 36 -27.23 -0.36 10.28
N LEU A 37 -26.20 0.25 10.88
CA LEU A 37 -24.81 -0.13 10.63
C LEU A 37 -24.50 -1.55 11.13
N ARG A 38 -25.00 -1.94 12.31
CA ARG A 38 -24.70 -3.27 12.89
C ARG A 38 -25.26 -4.39 12.02
N ASP A 39 -26.50 -4.26 11.57
CA ASP A 39 -27.16 -5.28 10.74
C ASP A 39 -26.56 -5.34 9.33
N LEU A 40 -26.20 -4.19 8.77
CA LEU A 40 -25.44 -4.14 7.53
C LEU A 40 -24.10 -4.88 7.69
N VAL A 41 -23.34 -4.58 8.74
CA VAL A 41 -22.03 -5.22 9.00
C VAL A 41 -22.18 -6.73 9.14
N LYS A 42 -23.15 -7.23 9.93
CA LYS A 42 -23.43 -8.67 10.06
C LYS A 42 -23.63 -9.34 8.70
N LYS A 43 -24.41 -8.72 7.80
CA LYS A 43 -24.66 -9.23 6.44
C LYS A 43 -23.41 -9.21 5.56
N LEU A 44 -22.60 -8.15 5.67
CA LEU A 44 -21.40 -8.00 4.84
C LEU A 44 -20.26 -8.92 5.29
N PHE A 45 -20.12 -9.14 6.60
CA PHE A 45 -19.03 -9.91 7.21
C PHE A 45 -18.96 -11.35 6.70
N CYS A 46 -20.11 -11.96 6.39
CA CYS A 46 -20.18 -13.32 5.85
C CYS A 46 -20.15 -13.39 4.31
N LYS A 47 -20.19 -12.24 3.60
CA LYS A 47 -20.43 -12.19 2.14
C LYS A 47 -19.24 -11.66 1.33
N PHE A 48 -18.31 -10.98 1.99
CA PHE A 48 -17.17 -10.32 1.38
C PHE A 48 -15.87 -10.85 1.96
N GLU A 49 -14.83 -10.90 1.14
CA GLU A 49 -13.48 -11.30 1.57
C GLU A 49 -12.77 -10.14 2.29
N GLY A 50 -13.19 -8.90 2.02
CA GLY A 50 -12.66 -7.72 2.69
C GLY A 50 -13.68 -6.61 2.87
N ILE A 51 -13.50 -5.80 3.91
CA ILE A 51 -14.36 -4.68 4.25
C ILE A 51 -13.49 -3.48 4.61
N ILE A 52 -13.68 -2.37 3.90
CA ILE A 52 -13.04 -1.08 4.20
C ILE A 52 -14.07 -0.16 4.85
N PHE A 53 -13.81 0.30 6.06
CA PHE A 53 -14.65 1.25 6.78
C PHE A 53 -14.06 2.66 6.69
N CYS A 54 -14.80 3.60 6.11
CA CYS A 54 -14.43 5.01 6.03
C CYS A 54 -15.06 5.77 7.21
N MET A 55 -14.55 5.54 8.42
CA MET A 55 -15.04 6.09 9.70
C MET A 55 -14.03 5.83 10.83
N ALA A 56 -14.32 6.31 12.05
CA ALA A 56 -13.46 6.08 13.21
C ALA A 56 -13.32 4.60 13.59
N ALA A 57 -12.09 4.16 13.90
CA ALA A 57 -11.78 2.77 14.25
C ALA A 57 -12.59 2.25 15.45
N GLY A 58 -12.84 3.08 16.47
CA GLY A 58 -13.62 2.68 17.63
C GLY A 58 -15.07 2.29 17.31
N ILE A 59 -15.69 2.90 16.29
CA ILE A 59 -17.01 2.48 15.82
C ILE A 59 -16.90 1.10 15.18
N VAL A 60 -15.91 0.91 14.30
CA VAL A 60 -15.68 -0.34 13.58
C VAL A 60 -15.48 -1.51 14.55
N VAL A 61 -14.60 -1.37 15.53
CA VAL A 61 -14.35 -2.40 16.55
C VAL A 61 -15.65 -2.80 17.26
N ARG A 62 -16.46 -1.84 17.71
CA ARG A 62 -17.72 -2.12 18.42
C ARG A 62 -18.78 -2.81 17.56
N VAL A 63 -18.83 -2.52 16.25
CA VAL A 63 -19.84 -3.12 15.36
C VAL A 63 -19.42 -4.49 14.84
N ILE A 64 -18.12 -4.73 14.63
CA ILE A 64 -17.63 -6.05 14.18
C ILE A 64 -17.50 -7.05 15.33
N ALA A 65 -17.39 -6.60 16.59
CA ALA A 65 -17.10 -7.47 17.74
C ALA A 65 -17.97 -8.74 17.82
N SER A 66 -19.28 -8.65 17.54
CA SER A 66 -20.19 -9.80 17.56
C SER A 66 -20.09 -10.72 16.34
N CYS A 67 -19.27 -10.37 15.35
CA CYS A 67 -19.10 -11.11 14.09
C CYS A 67 -17.75 -11.84 14.02
N VAL A 68 -16.75 -11.38 14.78
CA VAL A 68 -15.38 -11.94 14.79
C VAL A 68 -15.41 -13.37 15.30
N LYS A 69 -14.77 -14.29 14.56
CA LYS A 69 -14.64 -15.71 14.91
C LYS A 69 -13.17 -16.11 14.97
N ASN A 70 -12.47 -16.07 13.84
CA ASN A 70 -11.04 -16.32 13.79
C ASN A 70 -10.40 -15.75 12.52
N LYS A 71 -9.09 -15.49 12.58
CA LYS A 71 -8.32 -14.83 11.51
C LYS A 71 -8.23 -15.58 10.18
N TYR A 72 -8.65 -16.85 10.12
CA TYR A 72 -8.60 -17.67 8.91
C TYR A 72 -9.92 -17.63 8.13
N THR A 73 -11.03 -17.34 8.81
CA THR A 73 -12.37 -17.29 8.20
C THR A 73 -12.97 -15.89 8.19
N ASP A 74 -12.55 -15.02 9.10
CA ASP A 74 -13.01 -13.63 9.16
C ASP A 74 -12.44 -12.82 7.98
N PRO A 75 -13.23 -11.93 7.37
CA PRO A 75 -12.78 -11.10 6.26
C PRO A 75 -11.65 -10.15 6.67
N ALA A 76 -10.87 -9.70 5.69
CA ALA A 76 -9.99 -8.57 5.86
C ALA A 76 -10.77 -7.34 6.34
N VAL A 77 -10.38 -6.72 7.45
CA VAL A 77 -10.98 -5.44 7.87
C VAL A 77 -9.94 -4.35 7.83
N VAL A 78 -10.25 -3.28 7.09
CA VAL A 78 -9.43 -2.06 7.01
C VAL A 78 -10.24 -0.87 7.45
N VAL A 79 -9.61 0.05 8.19
CA VAL A 79 -10.22 1.33 8.58
C VAL A 79 -9.46 2.47 7.93
N VAL A 80 -10.19 3.43 7.38
CA VAL A 80 -9.65 4.67 6.84
C VAL A 80 -10.30 5.84 7.55
N ASP A 81 -9.50 6.79 8.02
CA ASP A 81 -10.04 8.02 8.60
C ASP A 81 -10.56 8.98 7.52
N GLU A 82 -11.55 9.81 7.88
CA GLU A 82 -12.23 10.68 6.91
C GLU A 82 -11.35 11.81 6.36
N ALA A 83 -10.19 12.04 6.97
CA ALA A 83 -9.17 12.97 6.46
C ALA A 83 -8.16 12.27 5.53
N GLU A 84 -8.34 10.97 5.25
CA GLU A 84 -7.53 10.20 4.30
C GLU A 84 -6.04 10.16 4.70
N ARG A 85 -5.75 10.20 6.02
CA ARG A 85 -4.38 10.20 6.55
C ARG A 85 -3.85 8.80 6.74
N TYR A 86 -4.70 7.87 7.16
CA TYR A 86 -4.31 6.52 7.54
C TYR A 86 -5.24 5.47 6.93
N ALA A 87 -4.66 4.35 6.50
CA ALA A 87 -5.39 3.12 6.19
C ALA A 87 -4.85 2.00 7.08
N ILE A 88 -5.63 1.56 8.06
CA ILE A 88 -5.23 0.68 9.15
C ILE A 88 -5.70 -0.75 8.86
N SER A 89 -4.76 -1.70 8.83
CA SER A 89 -5.06 -3.13 8.84
C SER A 89 -5.58 -3.52 10.23
N LEU A 90 -6.89 -3.74 10.37
CA LEU A 90 -7.55 -3.91 11.67
C LEU A 90 -7.81 -5.36 12.05
N LEU A 91 -8.29 -6.21 11.13
CA LEU A 91 -8.63 -7.62 11.38
C LEU A 91 -8.18 -8.49 10.21
N SER A 92 -7.77 -9.73 10.50
CA SER A 92 -7.32 -10.72 9.52
C SER A 92 -6.17 -10.20 8.63
N GLY A 93 -5.12 -9.73 9.30
CA GLY A 93 -3.94 -9.05 8.73
C GLY A 93 -3.27 -9.79 7.56
N HIS A 94 -2.24 -10.59 7.85
CA HIS A 94 -1.46 -11.25 6.80
C HIS A 94 -2.26 -12.32 6.05
N GLU A 95 -2.83 -13.28 6.80
CA GLU A 95 -3.55 -14.43 6.24
C GLU A 95 -4.84 -14.03 5.53
N GLY A 96 -5.66 -13.16 6.15
CA GLY A 96 -6.91 -12.72 5.55
C GLY A 96 -6.77 -11.58 4.55
N GLY A 97 -5.56 -11.03 4.38
CA GLY A 97 -5.27 -10.02 3.34
C GLY A 97 -5.53 -8.56 3.73
N ALA A 98 -5.85 -8.24 4.99
CA ALA A 98 -6.04 -6.85 5.41
C ALA A 98 -4.78 -5.99 5.29
N ASN A 99 -3.58 -6.58 5.41
CA ASN A 99 -2.33 -5.84 5.19
C ASN A 99 -2.26 -5.32 3.74
N THR A 100 -2.50 -6.20 2.77
CA THR A 100 -2.52 -5.85 1.35
C THR A 100 -3.63 -4.86 1.04
N LEU A 101 -4.82 -5.07 1.60
CA LEU A 101 -5.95 -4.16 1.42
C LEU A 101 -5.69 -2.75 1.98
N ALA A 102 -5.02 -2.66 3.14
CA ALA A 102 -4.64 -1.39 3.74
C ALA A 102 -3.65 -0.63 2.84
N ILE A 103 -2.65 -1.33 2.27
CA ILE A 103 -1.71 -0.74 1.32
C ILE A 103 -2.41 -0.28 0.03
N GLN A 104 -3.36 -1.07 -0.49
CA GLN A 104 -4.17 -0.68 -1.64
C GLN A 104 -5.00 0.58 -1.37
N ALA A 105 -5.73 0.61 -0.24
CA ALA A 105 -6.50 1.78 0.17
C ALA A 105 -5.60 3.01 0.36
N ALA A 106 -4.46 2.85 1.03
CA ALA A 106 -3.47 3.91 1.23
C ALA A 106 -2.94 4.45 -0.10
N ASN A 107 -2.60 3.57 -1.04
CA ASN A 107 -2.14 3.99 -2.36
C ASN A 107 -3.21 4.79 -3.09
N ILE A 108 -4.48 4.40 -3.03
CA ILE A 108 -5.58 5.11 -3.71
C ILE A 108 -5.76 6.51 -3.13
N LEU A 109 -5.69 6.63 -1.80
CA LEU A 109 -6.00 7.86 -1.08
C LEU A 109 -4.79 8.79 -0.90
N GLY A 110 -3.58 8.30 -1.14
CA GLY A 110 -2.36 8.98 -0.70
C GLY A 110 -2.17 8.94 0.83
N ALA A 111 -2.89 8.06 1.51
CA ALA A 111 -2.79 7.87 2.96
C ALA A 111 -1.53 7.06 3.33
N GLU A 112 -1.24 6.97 4.62
CA GLU A 112 -0.21 6.09 5.17
C GLU A 112 -0.82 4.72 5.57
N PRO A 113 -0.28 3.59 5.06
CA PRO A 113 -0.72 2.28 5.51
C PRO A 113 -0.17 1.98 6.92
N ILE A 114 -1.06 1.58 7.83
CA ILE A 114 -0.71 1.18 9.20
C ILE A 114 -0.89 -0.32 9.32
N VAL A 115 0.23 -1.04 9.37
CA VAL A 115 0.30 -2.49 9.49
C VAL A 115 1.17 -2.84 10.68
N THR A 116 0.64 -3.62 11.62
CA THR A 116 1.28 -3.91 12.91
C THR A 116 1.45 -5.41 13.19
N THR A 117 1.12 -6.26 12.22
CA THR A 117 1.22 -7.72 12.38
C THR A 117 2.66 -8.18 12.60
N ALA A 118 2.88 -9.23 13.39
CA ALA A 118 4.21 -9.81 13.63
C ALA A 118 4.93 -10.27 12.35
N SER A 119 4.18 -10.71 11.32
CA SER A 119 4.76 -11.02 10.02
C SER A 119 5.34 -9.81 9.28
N GLU A 120 4.82 -8.60 9.59
CA GLU A 120 5.32 -7.35 9.03
C GLU A 120 6.61 -6.91 9.74
N SER A 121 6.71 -7.10 11.05
CA SER A 121 7.91 -6.70 11.82
C SER A 121 9.17 -7.48 11.44
N MET A 122 9.03 -8.65 10.80
CA MET A 122 10.16 -9.42 10.25
C MET A 122 10.66 -8.89 8.90
N ARG A 123 9.93 -7.96 8.26
CA ARG A 123 10.25 -7.39 6.95
C ARG A 123 10.73 -5.96 7.13
N ASN A 124 12.03 -5.73 6.96
CA ASN A 124 12.66 -4.43 7.22
C ASN A 124 13.38 -3.84 6.03
N ILE A 125 13.12 -4.33 4.81
CA ILE A 125 13.74 -3.80 3.58
C ILE A 125 12.66 -3.19 2.70
N VAL A 126 12.90 -1.96 2.24
CA VAL A 126 12.08 -1.33 1.21
C VAL A 126 12.93 -1.09 -0.02
N ILE A 127 12.40 -1.51 -1.18
CA ILE A 127 13.07 -1.38 -2.46
C ILE A 127 12.38 -0.29 -3.26
N GLY A 128 13.09 0.78 -3.58
CA GLY A 128 12.57 1.82 -4.44
C GLY A 128 12.92 1.57 -5.90
N ILE A 129 11.93 1.73 -6.79
CA ILE A 129 12.06 1.44 -8.21
C ILE A 129 11.65 2.65 -9.05
N GLY A 130 12.53 3.04 -9.96
CA GLY A 130 12.22 3.85 -11.13
C GLY A 130 12.41 3.02 -12.39
N CYS A 131 11.57 3.22 -13.41
CA CYS A 131 11.65 2.46 -14.65
C CYS A 131 11.16 3.27 -15.86
N ARG A 132 11.57 2.86 -17.07
CA ARG A 132 10.96 3.36 -18.32
C ARG A 132 9.51 2.86 -18.46
N ARG A 133 8.73 3.46 -19.35
CA ARG A 133 7.36 2.99 -19.65
C ARG A 133 7.41 1.64 -20.37
N ASN A 134 6.37 0.82 -20.22
CA ASN A 134 6.23 -0.49 -20.86
C ASN A 134 7.43 -1.40 -20.53
N ILE A 135 7.85 -1.36 -19.26
CA ILE A 135 8.91 -2.23 -18.76
C ILE A 135 8.36 -3.64 -18.61
N ASN A 136 9.17 -4.66 -18.91
CA ASN A 136 8.74 -6.03 -18.67
C ASN A 136 8.94 -6.43 -17.19
N LYS A 137 8.11 -7.33 -16.66
CA LYS A 137 8.18 -7.77 -15.27
C LYS A 137 9.51 -8.48 -14.96
N GLU A 138 10.07 -9.24 -15.91
CA GLU A 138 11.34 -9.95 -15.71
C GLU A 138 12.51 -8.97 -15.50
N GLU A 139 12.49 -7.80 -16.15
CA GLU A 139 13.50 -6.76 -15.93
C GLU A 139 13.42 -6.19 -14.50
N ILE A 140 12.20 -6.00 -13.98
CA ILE A 140 11.96 -5.53 -12.62
C ILE A 140 12.42 -6.58 -11.61
N ILE A 141 12.02 -7.84 -11.80
CA ILE A 141 12.42 -8.96 -10.93
C ILE A 141 13.95 -9.12 -10.93
N LYS A 142 14.59 -9.04 -12.09
CA LYS A 142 16.06 -9.08 -12.21
C LYS A 142 16.71 -7.94 -11.43
N ALA A 143 16.20 -6.72 -11.53
CA ALA A 143 16.73 -5.57 -10.80
C ALA A 143 16.57 -5.73 -9.28
N VAL A 144 15.43 -6.25 -8.81
CA VAL A 144 15.17 -6.55 -7.39
C VAL A 144 16.13 -7.62 -6.88
N ARG A 145 16.27 -8.74 -7.59
CA ARG A 145 17.20 -9.83 -7.20
C ARG A 145 18.65 -9.35 -7.14
N LEU A 146 19.07 -8.57 -8.12
CA LEU A 146 20.42 -7.99 -8.13
C LEU A 146 20.64 -7.03 -6.95
N ALA A 147 19.66 -6.19 -6.63
CA ALA A 147 19.74 -5.30 -5.47
C ALA A 147 19.91 -6.09 -4.16
N LEU A 148 19.09 -7.13 -3.97
CA LEU A 148 19.14 -7.99 -2.78
C LEU A 148 20.45 -8.76 -2.66
N ASN A 149 20.97 -9.29 -3.76
CA ASN A 149 22.27 -9.96 -3.79
C ASN A 149 23.39 -9.00 -3.39
N LYS A 150 23.38 -7.76 -3.91
CA LYS A 150 24.38 -6.74 -3.56
C LYS A 150 24.34 -6.31 -2.10
N THR A 151 23.19 -6.42 -1.44
CA THR A 151 23.02 -6.06 -0.03
C THR A 151 23.05 -7.26 0.92
N GLY A 152 23.36 -8.47 0.43
CA GLY A 152 23.33 -9.70 1.22
C GLY A 152 21.97 -9.97 1.88
N SER A 153 20.89 -9.51 1.25
CA SER A 153 19.54 -9.47 1.82
C SER A 153 18.63 -10.53 1.22
N SER A 154 17.71 -11.07 2.02
CA SER A 154 16.73 -12.05 1.55
C SER A 154 15.47 -11.38 1.02
N MET A 155 14.87 -11.95 -0.02
CA MET A 155 13.55 -11.55 -0.53
C MET A 155 12.48 -11.56 0.58
N LYS A 156 12.58 -12.50 1.54
CA LYS A 156 11.64 -12.61 2.67
C LYS A 156 11.65 -11.40 3.60
N LYS A 157 12.74 -10.61 3.61
CA LYS A 157 12.86 -9.38 4.40
C LYS A 157 12.30 -8.15 3.68
N VAL A 158 11.91 -8.27 2.41
CA VAL A 158 11.36 -7.14 1.66
C VAL A 158 9.91 -6.90 2.07
N ARG A 159 9.68 -5.71 2.58
CA ARG A 159 8.40 -5.22 3.08
C ARG A 159 7.57 -4.63 1.94
N HIS A 160 8.16 -3.70 1.20
CA HIS A 160 7.50 -3.00 0.10
C HIS A 160 8.45 -2.80 -1.08
N ILE A 161 7.87 -2.80 -2.29
CA ILE A 161 8.45 -2.13 -3.45
C ILE A 161 7.80 -0.76 -3.56
N ALA A 162 8.56 0.32 -3.62
CA ALA A 162 8.06 1.69 -3.67
C ALA A 162 8.35 2.35 -5.02
N THR A 163 7.40 3.10 -5.56
CA THR A 163 7.57 3.88 -6.79
C THR A 163 6.74 5.16 -6.74
N ILE A 164 6.87 6.00 -7.77
CA ILE A 164 6.12 7.25 -7.90
C ILE A 164 4.72 7.03 -8.50
N ASP A 165 3.76 7.90 -8.20
CA ASP A 165 2.37 7.90 -8.70
C ASP A 165 2.22 7.75 -10.23
N LEU A 166 3.09 8.35 -11.04
CA LEU A 166 3.11 8.18 -12.50
C LEU A 166 3.29 6.73 -12.95
N LYS A 167 3.80 5.86 -12.06
CA LYS A 167 4.01 4.43 -12.29
C LYS A 167 2.96 3.53 -11.66
N ARG A 168 1.91 4.10 -11.08
CA ARG A 168 0.79 3.35 -10.47
C ARG A 168 0.22 2.28 -11.41
N ASN A 169 0.07 2.59 -12.69
CA ASN A 169 -0.56 1.72 -13.68
C ASN A 169 0.45 1.02 -14.61
N GLU A 170 1.74 1.01 -14.26
CA GLU A 170 2.77 0.32 -15.04
C GLU A 170 2.61 -1.21 -14.87
N ARG A 171 2.09 -1.88 -15.91
CA ARG A 171 1.75 -3.32 -15.85
C ARG A 171 2.93 -4.19 -15.43
N GLY A 172 4.10 -4.02 -16.04
CA GLY A 172 5.27 -4.85 -15.70
C GLY A 172 5.72 -4.69 -14.25
N LEU A 173 5.53 -3.52 -13.64
CA LEU A 173 5.82 -3.32 -12.22
C LEU A 173 4.76 -3.98 -11.33
N GLN A 174 3.48 -3.85 -11.67
CA GLN A 174 2.39 -4.49 -10.93
C GLN A 174 2.51 -6.03 -10.98
N ASP A 175 2.80 -6.58 -12.15
CA ASP A 175 2.94 -8.02 -12.37
C ASP A 175 4.18 -8.57 -11.66
N ALA A 176 5.30 -7.84 -11.68
CA ALA A 176 6.48 -8.20 -10.89
C ALA A 176 6.19 -8.23 -9.38
N CYS A 177 5.48 -7.22 -8.86
CA CYS A 177 5.09 -7.18 -7.45
C CYS A 177 4.16 -8.35 -7.08
N ARG A 178 3.21 -8.69 -7.96
CA ARG A 178 2.32 -9.84 -7.78
C ARG A 178 3.08 -11.15 -7.75
N GLU A 179 4.00 -11.36 -8.69
CA GLU A 179 4.83 -12.57 -8.78
C GLU A 179 5.77 -12.73 -7.58
N LEU A 180 6.34 -11.63 -7.10
CA LEU A 180 7.21 -11.63 -5.92
C LEU A 180 6.43 -11.76 -4.59
N GLY A 181 5.11 -11.57 -4.61
CA GLY A 181 4.30 -11.49 -3.39
C GLY A 181 4.64 -10.28 -2.51
N ILE A 182 5.18 -9.20 -3.10
CA ILE A 182 5.60 -8.00 -2.38
C ILE A 182 4.64 -6.85 -2.73
N PRO A 183 4.01 -6.20 -1.74
CA PRO A 183 3.14 -5.07 -1.99
C PRO A 183 3.86 -3.89 -2.66
N LEU A 184 3.19 -3.31 -3.66
CA LEU A 184 3.61 -2.06 -4.28
C LEU A 184 3.11 -0.88 -3.45
N ARG A 185 3.99 0.05 -3.08
CA ARG A 185 3.70 1.33 -2.43
C ARG A 185 3.85 2.45 -3.44
N ILE A 186 2.86 3.33 -3.51
CA ILE A 186 2.84 4.47 -4.42
C ILE A 186 3.07 5.76 -3.64
N ILE A 187 4.11 6.49 -4.02
CA ILE A 187 4.51 7.77 -3.43
C ILE A 187 4.15 8.89 -4.39
N SER A 188 3.48 9.95 -3.92
CA SER A 188 3.11 11.07 -4.79
C SER A 188 4.33 11.90 -5.17
N ALA A 189 4.29 12.51 -6.36
CA ALA A 189 5.32 13.44 -6.78
C ALA A 189 5.50 14.59 -5.77
N ASP A 190 4.41 15.08 -5.17
CA ASP A 190 4.45 16.15 -4.18
C ASP A 190 5.13 15.73 -2.88
N LEU A 191 4.93 14.49 -2.43
CA LEU A 191 5.64 13.98 -1.24
C LEU A 191 7.14 13.86 -1.51
N ILE A 192 7.53 13.48 -2.73
CA ILE A 192 8.94 13.46 -3.15
C ILE A 192 9.51 14.89 -3.19
N LYS A 193 8.78 15.87 -3.74
CA LYS A 193 9.24 17.28 -3.79
C LYS A 193 9.48 17.87 -2.40
N ARG A 194 8.64 17.52 -1.43
CA ARG A 194 8.73 17.98 -0.04
C ARG A 194 9.75 17.19 0.78
N PHE A 195 10.26 16.08 0.25
CA PHE A 195 11.24 15.26 0.96
C PHE A 195 12.60 15.96 0.94
N SER A 196 13.03 16.41 2.12
CA SER A 196 14.30 17.11 2.33
C SER A 196 15.48 16.17 2.61
N GLY A 197 15.27 14.85 2.63
CA GLY A 197 16.35 13.89 2.87
C GLY A 197 17.39 13.93 1.75
N ALA A 198 18.65 13.73 2.10
CA ALA A 198 19.73 13.68 1.10
C ALA A 198 19.60 12.41 0.23
N TYR A 199 19.53 12.59 -1.09
CA TYR A 199 19.53 11.49 -2.06
C TYR A 199 20.16 11.94 -3.40
N LYS A 200 20.56 10.97 -4.24
CA LYS A 200 21.21 11.21 -5.53
C LYS A 200 20.24 11.80 -6.56
N ARG A 201 20.53 13.05 -6.98
CA ARG A 201 19.77 13.80 -7.98
C ARG A 201 19.99 13.27 -9.42
N SER A 202 19.03 13.54 -10.30
CA SER A 202 18.92 13.00 -11.66
C SER A 202 18.27 14.02 -12.60
N SER A 203 19.07 14.67 -13.44
CA SER A 203 18.62 15.70 -14.40
C SER A 203 17.46 15.23 -15.29
N PHE A 204 17.56 14.03 -15.87
CA PHE A 204 16.50 13.43 -16.69
C PHE A 204 15.14 13.27 -15.97
N VAL A 205 15.14 13.01 -14.66
CA VAL A 205 13.89 12.84 -13.90
C VAL A 205 13.30 14.21 -13.57
N LYS A 206 14.15 15.19 -13.25
CA LYS A 206 13.74 16.57 -12.98
C LYS A 206 12.97 17.14 -14.17
N GLU A 207 13.50 16.96 -15.38
CA GLU A 207 12.88 17.42 -16.62
C GLU A 207 11.52 16.73 -16.91
N LYS A 208 11.42 15.41 -16.74
CA LYS A 208 10.21 14.65 -17.11
C LYS A 208 9.10 14.61 -16.06
N VAL A 209 9.45 14.75 -14.79
CA VAL A 209 8.56 14.43 -13.66
C VAL A 209 8.51 15.58 -12.64
N GLY A 210 9.43 16.54 -12.72
CA GLY A 210 9.54 17.63 -11.75
C GLY A 210 10.10 17.21 -10.40
N VAL A 211 10.75 16.03 -10.32
CA VAL A 211 11.44 15.52 -9.11
C VAL A 211 12.85 15.09 -9.45
N GLU A 212 13.77 15.20 -8.49
CA GLU A 212 15.19 14.97 -8.77
C GLU A 212 15.58 13.48 -8.75
N GLY A 213 14.66 12.57 -8.44
CA GLY A 213 14.90 11.13 -8.40
C GLY A 213 13.63 10.36 -8.06
N VAL A 214 13.62 9.05 -8.33
CA VAL A 214 12.47 8.18 -8.02
C VAL A 214 12.87 7.07 -7.05
N SER A 215 13.82 6.21 -7.42
CA SER A 215 14.13 5.01 -6.64
C SER A 215 14.55 5.31 -5.19
N GLU A 216 15.53 6.18 -4.96
CA GLU A 216 15.95 6.52 -3.59
C GLU A 216 14.86 7.21 -2.76
N PRO A 217 14.27 8.35 -3.18
CA PRO A 217 13.29 9.03 -2.34
C PRO A 217 12.05 8.18 -2.09
N CYS A 218 11.57 7.39 -3.06
CA CYS A 218 10.44 6.50 -2.83
C CYS A 218 10.77 5.42 -1.78
N ALA A 219 11.98 4.86 -1.80
CA ALA A 219 12.41 3.89 -0.80
C ALA A 219 12.46 4.53 0.60
N LEU A 220 13.08 5.71 0.71
CA LEU A 220 13.26 6.43 1.96
C LEU A 220 11.93 6.86 2.58
N ILE A 221 11.01 7.41 1.76
CA ILE A 221 9.68 7.87 2.21
C ILE A 221 8.81 6.70 2.67
N ALA A 222 8.86 5.56 1.96
CA ALA A 222 8.06 4.39 2.26
C ALA A 222 8.57 3.59 3.48
N ALA A 223 9.75 3.90 3.99
CA ALA A 223 10.37 3.23 5.12
C ALA A 223 10.26 4.05 6.42
N LYS A 224 10.39 3.37 7.55
CA LYS A 224 10.49 3.95 8.90
C LYS A 224 11.92 3.83 9.40
N ARG A 225 12.45 4.93 9.95
CA ARG A 225 13.85 5.05 10.40
C ARG A 225 14.83 4.46 9.36
N PRO A 226 14.81 4.98 8.12
CA PRO A 226 15.51 4.31 7.03
C PRO A 226 17.03 4.52 7.11
N LYS A 227 17.78 3.45 6.86
CA LYS A 227 19.20 3.46 6.51
C LYS A 227 19.35 3.04 5.05
N LEU A 228 19.94 3.89 4.22
CA LEU A 228 20.27 3.53 2.84
C LEU A 228 21.32 2.41 2.85
N ILE A 229 20.99 1.27 2.22
CA ILE A 229 21.88 0.10 2.11
C ILE A 229 22.32 -0.16 0.67
N LEU A 230 21.58 0.38 -0.31
CA LEU A 230 21.97 0.39 -1.71
C LEU A 230 21.58 1.74 -2.33
N PRO A 231 22.56 2.59 -2.67
CA PRO A 231 22.33 3.77 -3.48
C PRO A 231 21.75 3.42 -4.85
N LYS A 232 21.16 4.41 -5.51
CA LYS A 232 20.57 4.31 -6.85
C LYS A 232 21.53 3.63 -7.80
N THR A 233 21.15 2.43 -8.19
CA THR A 233 21.88 1.56 -9.10
C THR A 233 21.04 1.39 -10.36
N LYS A 234 21.62 1.65 -11.53
CA LYS A 234 20.97 1.42 -12.82
C LYS A 234 21.17 -0.04 -13.23
N VAL A 235 20.07 -0.70 -13.59
CA VAL A 235 20.03 -2.07 -14.12
C VAL A 235 19.22 -2.03 -15.41
N GLY A 236 19.89 -1.86 -16.54
CA GLY A 236 19.24 -1.68 -17.84
C GLY A 236 18.29 -0.48 -17.86
N ARG A 237 16.99 -0.74 -18.05
CA ARG A 237 15.90 0.25 -18.10
C ARG A 237 15.26 0.54 -16.73
N VAL A 238 15.79 -0.08 -15.67
CA VAL A 238 15.32 0.05 -14.28
C VAL A 238 16.41 0.74 -13.45
N THR A 239 16.00 1.57 -12.50
CA THR A 239 16.84 2.08 -11.43
C THR A 239 16.29 1.57 -10.10
N VAL A 240 17.15 0.97 -9.29
CA VAL A 240 16.79 0.38 -8.01
C VAL A 240 17.60 1.03 -6.88
N ALA A 241 16.98 1.22 -5.73
CA ALA A 241 17.62 1.58 -4.48
C ALA A 241 17.02 0.71 -3.36
N ALA A 242 17.78 0.47 -2.29
CA ALA A 242 17.29 -0.29 -1.16
C ALA A 242 17.61 0.42 0.15
N VAL A 243 16.63 0.43 1.05
CA VAL A 243 16.75 0.96 2.40
C VAL A 243 16.39 -0.14 3.40
N LYS A 244 17.02 -0.10 4.57
CA LYS A 244 16.74 -0.95 5.71
C LYS A 244 16.16 -0.14 6.85
N GLU A 245 15.08 -0.60 7.45
CA GLU A 245 14.50 -0.04 8.67
C GLU A 245 15.31 -0.53 9.88
N ILE A 246 15.70 0.40 10.76
CA ILE A 246 16.50 0.16 11.98
C ILE A 246 15.75 0.52 13.27
#